data_AF-A0A3M0L674-F1
#
_entry.id   AF-A0A3M0L674-F1
#
_cell.length_a   1.000
_cell.length_b   1.000
_cell.length_c   1.000
_cell.angle_alpha   90.00
_cell.angle_beta   90.00
_cell.angle_gamma   90.00
#
_symmetry.space_group_name_H-M   'P 1'
#
loop_
_entity.id
_entity.type
_entity.pdbx_description
1 polymer ?
#
loop_
_entity_poly.entity_id
_entity_poly.type
_entity_poly.pdbx_seq_one_letter_code
_entity_poly.pdbx_strand_id
1 'polypeptide(L)'
;MILSDSQFILWEAKWRKILNDYGIKYQGGANAGFTVAQLAGDPPLDSAARQARFFPRDVLTDIKDAARKAMVQIPPAGVTESIFTEVKQGPSEPFASFIDRLTLAVDRQVTDEAVKSYLIRCLAFANANPECKRVISAMPGQPTMAEILEACSKVGTPQNVVTILGDQVEKAVKEALANFQQRQCYQRGKQGHFKRDCPELAKIAGSLEVCPECGIPTCSA
;
A
#
# COMPACT_ATOMS: atom_id res chain seq x y z
N MET A 1 32.45 13.55 -9.73
CA MET A 1 31.48 14.37 -8.97
C MET A 1 30.22 13.52 -8.78
N ILE A 2 29.65 13.46 -7.58
CA ILE A 2 28.48 12.59 -7.29
C ILE A 2 27.19 13.16 -7.93
N LEU A 3 27.12 14.48 -8.07
CA LEU A 3 26.00 15.22 -8.65
C LEU A 3 26.41 15.85 -9.98
N SER A 4 25.45 15.98 -10.91
CA SER A 4 25.58 16.89 -12.06
C SER A 4 25.56 18.36 -11.63
N ASP A 5 25.94 19.27 -12.52
CA ASP A 5 25.90 20.71 -12.24
C ASP A 5 24.50 21.19 -11.81
N SER A 6 23.45 20.72 -12.51
CA SER A 6 22.06 21.03 -12.17
C SER A 6 21.64 20.46 -10.81
N GLN A 7 22.03 19.22 -10.51
CA GLN A 7 21.76 18.60 -9.22
C GLN A 7 22.51 19.30 -8.09
N PHE A 8 23.74 19.75 -8.34
CA PHE A 8 24.53 20.50 -7.36
C PHE A 8 23.88 21.84 -7.00
N ILE A 9 23.39 22.60 -7.99
CA ILE A 9 22.65 23.85 -7.75
C ILE A 9 21.40 23.61 -6.90
N LEU A 10 20.62 22.57 -7.22
CA LEU A 10 19.43 22.21 -6.44
C LEU A 10 19.78 21.76 -5.01
N TRP A 11 20.85 20.99 -4.87
CA TRP A 11 21.38 20.55 -3.58
C TRP A 11 21.82 21.70 -2.71
N GLU A 12 22.61 22.63 -3.26
CA GLU A 12 23.10 23.79 -2.52
C GLU A 12 21.93 24.65 -2.03
N ALA A 13 20.94 24.91 -2.90
CA ALA A 13 19.76 25.67 -2.54
C ALA A 13 18.97 25.03 -1.38
N LYS A 14 18.76 23.70 -1.43
CA LYS A 14 18.09 22.95 -0.35
C LYS A 14 18.91 22.93 0.93
N TRP A 15 20.21 22.70 0.84
CA TRP A 15 21.10 22.66 2.00
C TRP A 15 21.14 24.01 2.73
N ARG A 16 21.30 25.11 2.00
CA ARG A 16 21.28 26.47 2.57
C ARG A 16 19.95 26.80 3.24
N LYS A 17 18.83 26.33 2.69
CA LYS A 17 17.52 26.46 3.35
C LYS A 17 17.48 25.76 4.71
N ILE A 18 18.00 24.53 4.79
CA ILE A 18 18.08 23.78 6.07
C ILE A 18 19.00 24.50 7.07
N LEU A 19 20.15 25.03 6.62
CA LEU A 19 21.04 25.81 7.48
C LEU A 19 20.36 27.06 8.05
N ASN A 20 19.50 27.70 7.26
CA ASN A 20 18.70 28.84 7.73
C ASN A 20 17.74 28.45 8.86
N ASP A 21 17.09 27.29 8.77
CA ASP A 21 16.22 26.77 9.85
C ASP A 21 17.01 26.50 11.14
N TYR A 22 18.29 26.09 11.03
CA TYR A 22 19.18 25.98 12.20
C TYR A 22 19.59 27.33 12.78
N GLY A 23 19.69 28.37 11.97
CA GLY A 23 19.83 29.74 12.46
C GLY A 23 18.72 30.10 13.46
N ILE A 24 17.48 29.63 13.20
CA ILE A 24 16.34 29.78 14.12
C ILE A 24 16.53 28.89 15.35
N LYS A 25 16.90 27.61 15.17
CA LYS A 25 17.18 26.67 16.29
C LYS A 25 18.18 27.22 17.31
N TYR A 26 19.20 27.92 16.84
CA TYR A 26 20.25 28.46 17.72
C TYR A 26 19.87 29.75 18.43
N GLN A 27 18.74 30.38 18.09
CA GLN A 27 18.33 31.65 18.72
C GLN A 27 18.21 31.49 20.24
N GLY A 28 18.81 32.42 20.99
CA GLY A 28 18.78 32.42 22.45
C GLY A 28 19.72 31.41 23.12
N GLY A 29 20.49 30.62 22.37
CA GLY A 29 21.49 29.68 22.88
C GLY A 29 22.94 30.13 22.73
N ALA A 30 23.88 29.29 23.18
CA ALA A 30 25.33 29.54 23.06
C ALA A 30 25.84 29.61 21.60
N ASN A 31 25.09 29.01 20.68
CA ASN A 31 25.38 29.01 19.24
C ASN A 31 24.60 30.11 18.48
N ALA A 32 23.91 31.01 19.18
CA ALA A 32 23.19 32.11 18.56
C ALA A 32 24.15 33.00 17.75
N GLY A 33 23.68 33.47 16.59
CA GLY A 33 24.41 34.45 15.78
C GLY A 33 25.26 33.89 14.65
N PHE A 34 25.37 32.57 14.49
CA PHE A 34 25.95 32.00 13.27
C PHE A 34 25.09 32.31 12.06
N THR A 35 25.71 32.86 11.02
CA THR A 35 25.03 33.16 9.75
C THR A 35 25.02 31.94 8.84
N VAL A 36 24.05 31.88 7.91
CA VAL A 36 24.03 30.83 6.88
C VAL A 36 25.33 30.82 6.08
N ALA A 37 25.90 32.00 5.79
CA ALA A 37 27.16 32.12 5.07
C ALA A 37 28.32 31.47 5.82
N GLN A 38 28.41 31.68 7.15
CA GLN A 38 29.41 31.01 7.97
C GLN A 38 29.21 29.50 7.99
N LEU A 39 27.97 29.04 8.20
CA LEU A 39 27.64 27.60 8.26
C LEU A 39 27.86 26.89 6.92
N ALA A 40 27.66 27.60 5.81
CA ALA A 40 27.90 27.10 4.45
C ALA A 40 29.37 27.14 4.05
N GLY A 41 30.22 27.82 4.81
CA GLY A 41 31.64 27.98 4.50
C GLY A 41 31.93 29.03 3.44
N ASP A 42 31.09 30.04 3.31
CA ASP A 42 31.37 31.17 2.43
C ASP A 42 32.58 31.96 2.97
N PRO A 43 33.35 32.65 2.10
CA PRO A 43 34.44 33.50 2.54
C PRO A 43 33.98 34.52 3.61
N PRO A 44 34.77 34.75 4.67
CA PRO A 44 36.17 34.34 4.86
C PRO A 44 36.35 33.01 5.64
N LEU A 45 35.29 32.21 5.77
CA LEU A 45 35.28 30.94 6.53
C LEU A 45 35.26 29.72 5.59
N ASP A 46 35.85 29.84 4.41
CA ASP A 46 35.99 28.83 3.36
C ASP A 46 37.14 27.83 3.59
N SER A 47 37.99 28.09 4.58
CA SER A 47 39.06 27.18 4.99
C SER A 47 38.56 26.11 5.97
N ALA A 48 38.70 24.84 5.60
CA ALA A 48 38.35 23.69 6.45
C ALA A 48 39.06 23.71 7.81
N ALA A 49 40.35 24.09 7.85
CA ALA A 49 41.11 24.18 9.10
C ALA A 49 40.58 25.29 10.03
N ARG A 50 40.07 26.38 9.44
CA ARG A 50 39.46 27.47 10.19
C ARG A 50 38.09 27.05 10.73
N GLN A 51 37.27 26.42 9.89
CA GLN A 51 35.95 25.88 10.29
C GLN A 51 36.06 24.88 11.45
N ALA A 52 37.00 23.93 11.38
CA ALA A 52 37.18 22.91 12.40
C ALA A 52 37.59 23.47 13.78
N ARG A 53 38.22 24.65 13.82
CA ARG A 53 38.59 25.35 15.05
C ARG A 53 37.52 26.34 15.52
N PHE A 54 36.76 26.89 14.58
CA PHE A 54 35.77 27.93 14.83
C PHE A 54 34.45 27.36 15.35
N PHE A 55 33.98 26.25 14.76
CA PHE A 55 32.68 25.69 15.11
C PHE A 55 32.76 24.64 16.24
N PRO A 56 31.82 24.70 17.20
CA PRO A 56 31.56 23.60 18.12
C PRO A 56 31.23 22.28 17.38
N ARG A 57 31.51 21.14 18.02
CA ARG A 57 31.31 19.81 17.41
C ARG A 57 29.85 19.47 17.09
N ASP A 58 28.93 19.93 17.92
CA ASP A 58 27.47 19.84 17.71
C ASP A 58 27.05 20.63 16.48
N VAL A 59 27.56 21.85 16.29
CA VAL A 59 27.31 22.66 15.09
C VAL A 59 27.84 21.98 13.83
N LEU A 60 29.06 21.42 13.88
CA LEU A 60 29.61 20.64 12.76
C LEU A 60 28.78 19.39 12.44
N THR A 61 28.22 18.75 13.47
CA THR A 61 27.34 17.59 13.30
C THR A 61 26.03 18.00 12.64
N ASP A 62 25.43 19.10 13.08
CA ASP A 62 24.25 19.69 12.48
C ASP A 62 24.49 20.05 11.01
N ILE A 63 25.60 20.71 10.66
CA ILE A 63 25.95 21.04 9.26
C ILE A 63 26.04 19.78 8.39
N LYS A 64 26.71 18.74 8.89
CA LYS A 64 26.83 17.43 8.21
C LYS A 64 25.45 16.79 8.01
N ASP A 65 24.60 16.82 9.02
CA ASP A 65 23.26 16.24 8.93
C ASP A 65 22.33 17.04 8.00
N ALA A 66 22.47 18.37 7.96
CA ALA A 66 21.79 19.21 6.97
C ALA A 66 22.21 18.86 5.53
N ALA A 67 23.52 18.66 5.30
CA ALA A 67 24.03 18.28 3.98
C ALA A 67 23.50 16.91 3.54
N ARG A 68 23.49 15.93 4.46
CA ARG A 68 22.92 14.60 4.22
C ARG A 68 21.42 14.66 3.92
N LYS A 69 20.67 15.47 4.69
CA LYS A 69 19.22 15.65 4.49
C LYS A 69 18.91 16.30 3.14
N ALA A 70 19.68 17.30 2.72
CA ALA A 70 19.56 17.91 1.40
C ALA A 70 19.84 16.90 0.29
N MET A 71 20.85 16.04 0.46
CA MET A 71 21.24 15.03 -0.54
C MET A 71 20.12 14.03 -0.82
N VAL A 72 19.40 13.58 0.22
CA VAL A 72 18.27 12.64 0.06
C VAL A 72 17.15 13.22 -0.81
N GLN A 73 17.00 14.54 -0.82
CA GLN A 73 15.98 15.25 -1.60
C GLN A 73 16.39 15.55 -3.05
N ILE A 74 17.54 15.04 -3.50
CA ILE A 74 18.00 15.24 -4.87
C ILE A 74 17.59 14.04 -5.72
N PRO A 75 16.75 14.24 -6.75
CA PRO A 75 16.44 13.18 -7.67
C PRO A 75 17.68 12.66 -8.38
N PRO A 76 17.74 11.35 -8.70
CA PRO A 76 18.72 10.83 -9.65
C PRO A 76 18.57 11.52 -11.01
N ALA A 77 19.70 11.71 -11.70
CA ALA A 77 19.69 12.39 -12.99
C ALA A 77 18.83 11.63 -14.01
N GLY A 78 17.99 12.37 -14.75
CA GLY A 78 17.12 11.79 -15.77
C GLY A 78 15.89 11.04 -15.26
N VAL A 79 15.64 11.02 -13.93
CA VAL A 79 14.44 10.40 -13.35
C VAL A 79 13.41 11.48 -13.04
N THR A 80 12.23 11.38 -13.66
CA THR A 80 11.07 12.16 -13.24
C THR A 80 10.57 11.64 -11.90
N GLU A 81 10.57 12.50 -10.87
CA GLU A 81 10.05 12.10 -9.56
C GLU A 81 8.53 11.97 -9.59
N SER A 82 8.04 10.84 -9.09
CA SER A 82 6.62 10.70 -8.80
C SER A 82 6.26 11.53 -7.57
N ILE A 83 5.17 12.27 -7.65
CA ILE A 83 4.58 12.93 -6.49
C ILE A 83 4.21 11.86 -5.48
N PHE A 84 4.54 12.05 -4.20
CA PHE A 84 4.36 11.02 -3.17
C PHE A 84 2.92 10.52 -3.05
N THR A 85 1.92 11.34 -3.37
CA THR A 85 0.49 10.97 -3.39
C THR A 85 0.13 9.99 -4.50
N GLU A 86 0.88 10.00 -5.61
CA GLU A 86 0.65 9.14 -6.77
C GLU A 86 1.33 7.77 -6.64
N VAL A 87 2.13 7.56 -5.59
CA VAL A 87 2.74 6.26 -5.33
C VAL A 87 1.65 5.29 -4.86
N LYS A 88 1.27 4.36 -5.74
CA LYS A 88 0.27 3.30 -5.47
C LYS A 88 0.91 1.93 -5.60
N GLN A 89 0.41 0.99 -4.80
CA GLN A 89 0.82 -0.41 -4.87
C GLN A 89 0.28 -1.04 -6.16
N GLY A 90 1.14 -1.73 -6.91
CA GLY A 90 0.75 -2.54 -8.06
C GLY A 90 -0.11 -3.75 -7.68
N PRO A 91 -0.82 -4.36 -8.66
CA PRO A 91 -1.70 -5.51 -8.40
C PRO A 91 -0.95 -6.74 -7.84
N SER A 92 0.29 -6.95 -8.26
CA SER A 92 1.16 -8.05 -7.81
C SER A 92 2.40 -7.55 -7.07
N GLU A 93 2.47 -6.26 -6.74
CA GLU A 93 3.63 -5.69 -6.07
C GLU A 93 3.62 -6.09 -4.59
N PRO A 94 4.73 -6.64 -4.04
CA PRO A 94 4.85 -6.89 -2.62
C PRO A 94 4.65 -5.60 -1.82
N PHE A 95 3.93 -5.69 -0.70
CA PHE A 95 3.61 -4.51 0.11
C PHE A 95 4.85 -3.78 0.59
N ALA A 96 5.91 -4.49 1.00
CA ALA A 96 7.18 -3.90 1.41
C ALA A 96 7.82 -3.03 0.30
N SER A 97 7.87 -3.53 -0.95
CA SER A 97 8.42 -2.77 -2.08
C SER A 97 7.62 -1.49 -2.35
N PHE A 98 6.29 -1.55 -2.20
CA PHE A 98 5.44 -0.35 -2.28
C PHE A 98 5.78 0.66 -1.17
N ILE A 99 5.93 0.21 0.08
CA ILE A 99 6.31 1.07 1.21
C ILE A 99 7.69 1.69 1.00
N ASP A 100 8.66 0.97 0.45
CA ASP A 100 9.99 1.51 0.15
C ASP A 100 9.91 2.67 -0.86
N ARG A 101 9.15 2.49 -1.94
CA ARG A 101 8.93 3.54 -2.95
C ARG A 101 8.20 4.75 -2.36
N LEU A 102 7.17 4.50 -1.55
CA LEU A 102 6.40 5.55 -0.89
C LEU A 102 7.28 6.35 0.07
N THR A 103 8.05 5.66 0.92
CA THR A 103 8.97 6.27 1.87
C THR A 103 10.00 7.12 1.16
N LEU A 104 10.62 6.60 0.09
CA LEU A 104 11.59 7.35 -0.72
C LEU A 104 10.97 8.61 -1.35
N ALA A 105 9.75 8.52 -1.88
CA ALA A 105 9.06 9.66 -2.47
C ALA A 105 8.73 10.74 -1.41
N VAL A 106 8.26 10.31 -0.23
CA VAL A 106 7.97 11.20 0.90
C VAL A 106 9.26 11.86 1.43
N ASP A 107 10.33 11.10 1.61
CA ASP A 107 11.62 11.60 2.08
C ASP A 107 12.22 12.68 1.16
N ARG A 108 11.98 12.56 -0.15
CA ARG A 108 12.43 13.52 -1.14
C ARG A 108 11.64 14.83 -1.14
N GLN A 109 10.35 14.76 -0.83
CA GLN A 109 9.41 15.87 -1.01
C GLN A 109 9.02 16.56 0.30
N VAL A 110 9.19 15.90 1.44
CA VAL A 110 8.73 16.37 2.76
C VAL A 110 9.93 16.54 3.68
N THR A 111 10.00 17.68 4.37
CA THR A 111 11.14 18.02 5.24
C THR A 111 10.88 17.71 6.72
N ASP A 112 9.63 17.82 7.17
CA ASP A 112 9.24 17.61 8.57
C ASP A 112 9.07 16.12 8.88
N GLU A 113 9.79 15.63 9.90
CA GLU A 113 9.87 14.21 10.23
C GLU A 113 8.57 13.64 10.81
N ALA A 114 7.82 14.44 11.57
CA ALA A 114 6.52 14.03 12.10
C ALA A 114 5.50 13.94 10.96
N VAL A 115 5.54 14.89 10.03
CA VAL A 115 4.69 14.89 8.84
C VAL A 115 5.02 13.70 7.93
N LYS A 116 6.30 13.38 7.72
CA LYS A 116 6.70 12.19 6.93
C LYS A 116 6.11 10.91 7.51
N SER A 117 6.33 10.68 8.80
CA SER A 117 5.87 9.48 9.49
C SER A 117 4.35 9.32 9.39
N TYR A 118 3.63 10.44 9.55
CA TYR A 118 2.18 10.49 9.40
C TYR A 118 1.74 10.19 7.95
N LEU A 119 2.34 10.86 6.96
CA LEU A 119 1.99 10.70 5.54
C LEU A 119 2.24 9.27 5.05
N ILE A 120 3.38 8.67 5.39
CA ILE A 120 3.70 7.28 5.02
C ILE A 120 2.62 6.36 5.57
N ARG A 121 2.23 6.52 6.83
CA ARG A 121 1.20 5.70 7.46
C ARG A 121 -0.17 5.86 6.80
N CYS A 122 -0.60 7.09 6.51
CA CYS A 122 -1.87 7.36 5.85
C CYS A 122 -1.90 6.80 4.42
N LEU A 123 -0.86 7.07 3.63
CA LEU A 123 -0.78 6.67 2.24
C LEU A 123 -0.53 5.17 2.08
N ALA A 124 0.18 4.53 3.01
CA ALA A 124 0.35 3.08 3.04
C ALA A 124 -1.01 2.35 3.01
N PHE A 125 -1.98 2.83 3.78
CA PHE A 125 -3.34 2.27 3.75
C PHE A 125 -4.13 2.74 2.53
N ALA A 126 -4.15 4.05 2.26
CA ALA A 126 -4.99 4.63 1.22
C ALA A 126 -4.61 4.14 -0.20
N ASN A 127 -3.32 3.89 -0.44
CA ASN A 127 -2.79 3.55 -1.76
C ASN A 127 -2.39 2.07 -1.91
N ALA A 128 -2.64 1.24 -0.89
CA ALA A 128 -2.50 -0.20 -0.98
C ALA A 128 -3.43 -0.81 -2.03
N ASN A 129 -3.03 -1.96 -2.57
CA ASN A 129 -3.85 -2.76 -3.47
C ASN A 129 -5.05 -3.37 -2.69
N PRO A 130 -6.10 -3.84 -3.38
CA PRO A 130 -7.31 -4.33 -2.73
C PRO A 130 -7.05 -5.45 -1.71
N GLU A 131 -6.07 -6.30 -1.96
CA GLU A 131 -5.76 -7.43 -1.09
C GLU A 131 -5.13 -6.99 0.24
N CYS A 132 -4.08 -6.16 0.15
CA CYS A 132 -3.45 -5.59 1.34
C CYS A 132 -4.45 -4.71 2.11
N LYS A 133 -5.33 -3.97 1.42
CA LYS A 133 -6.40 -3.20 2.08
C LYS A 133 -7.33 -4.08 2.90
N ARG A 134 -7.74 -5.26 2.38
CA ARG A 134 -8.59 -6.20 3.13
C ARG A 134 -7.88 -6.69 4.39
N VAL A 135 -6.61 -7.07 4.28
CA VAL A 135 -5.80 -7.52 5.43
C VAL A 135 -5.67 -6.41 6.47
N ILE A 136 -5.29 -5.19 6.07
CA ILE A 136 -5.11 -4.06 6.98
C ILE A 136 -6.42 -3.66 7.67
N SER A 137 -7.54 -3.69 6.94
CA SER A 137 -8.86 -3.33 7.49
C SER A 137 -9.38 -4.34 8.53
N ALA A 138 -8.86 -5.57 8.52
CA ALA A 138 -9.21 -6.59 9.51
C ALA A 138 -8.34 -6.51 10.79
N MET A 139 -7.30 -5.68 10.81
CA MET A 139 -6.44 -5.52 11.98
C MET A 139 -7.15 -4.70 13.07
N PRO A 140 -7.03 -5.10 14.35
CA PRO A 140 -7.65 -4.37 15.44
C PRO A 140 -6.90 -3.07 15.76
N GLY A 141 -7.65 -2.02 16.11
CA GLY A 141 -7.08 -0.77 16.64
C GLY A 141 -6.27 0.03 15.63
N GLN A 142 -5.16 0.62 16.10
CA GLN A 142 -4.22 1.38 15.27
C GLN A 142 -2.91 0.59 15.11
N PRO A 143 -2.84 -0.36 14.16
CA PRO A 143 -1.66 -1.20 13.98
C PRO A 143 -0.46 -0.35 13.55
N THR A 144 0.74 -0.70 14.00
CA THR A 144 2.03 -0.12 13.60
C THR A 144 2.39 -0.50 12.16
N MET A 145 3.34 0.22 11.56
CA MET A 145 3.81 -0.11 10.20
C MET A 145 4.44 -1.50 10.13
N ALA A 146 5.15 -1.92 11.18
CA ALA A 146 5.76 -3.25 11.24
C ALA A 146 4.70 -4.36 11.23
N GLU A 147 3.65 -4.22 12.04
CA GLU A 147 2.55 -5.19 12.07
C GLU A 147 1.81 -5.25 10.72
N ILE A 148 1.63 -4.09 10.07
CA ILE A 148 1.01 -4.03 8.73
C ILE A 148 1.90 -4.74 7.69
N LEU A 149 3.21 -4.50 7.70
CA LEU A 149 4.17 -5.16 6.80
C LEU A 149 4.15 -6.68 6.99
N GLU A 150 4.13 -7.15 8.22
CA GLU A 150 4.07 -8.58 8.54
C GLU A 150 2.74 -9.19 8.07
N ALA A 151 1.61 -8.55 8.35
CA ALA A 151 0.30 -9.04 7.95
C ALA A 151 0.17 -9.12 6.42
N CYS A 152 0.67 -8.11 5.70
CA CYS A 152 0.64 -8.06 4.24
C CYS A 152 1.72 -8.92 3.57
N SER A 153 2.71 -9.43 4.29
CA SER A 153 3.80 -10.24 3.71
C SER A 153 3.32 -11.52 3.02
N LYS A 154 2.17 -12.06 3.45
CA LYS A 154 1.58 -13.29 2.90
C LYS A 154 0.73 -13.02 1.64
N VAL A 155 0.36 -11.77 1.38
CA VAL A 155 -0.44 -11.37 0.23
C VAL A 155 0.30 -11.67 -1.07
N GLY A 156 -0.34 -12.39 -1.99
CA GLY A 156 0.27 -12.82 -3.25
C GLY A 156 1.08 -14.11 -3.18
N THR A 157 1.21 -14.74 -1.99
CA THR A 157 1.75 -16.11 -1.90
C THR A 157 0.76 -17.11 -2.52
N PRO A 158 1.22 -18.26 -3.08
CA PRO A 158 0.33 -19.29 -3.60
C PRO A 158 -0.74 -19.72 -2.60
N GLN A 159 -0.41 -19.78 -1.31
CA GLN A 159 -1.36 -20.08 -0.24
C GLN A 159 -2.48 -19.04 -0.15
N ASN A 160 -2.16 -17.74 -0.12
CA ASN A 160 -3.18 -16.69 -0.09
C ASN A 160 -4.01 -16.67 -1.37
N VAL A 161 -3.38 -16.88 -2.53
CA VAL A 161 -4.10 -16.96 -3.82
C VAL A 161 -5.08 -18.12 -3.82
N VAL A 162 -4.70 -19.30 -3.34
CA VAL A 162 -5.59 -20.46 -3.21
C VAL A 162 -6.72 -20.20 -2.21
N THR A 163 -6.44 -19.58 -1.07
CA THR A 163 -7.49 -19.22 -0.10
C THR A 163 -8.49 -18.22 -0.70
N ILE A 164 -8.02 -17.16 -1.36
CA ILE A 164 -8.90 -16.16 -1.97
C ILE A 164 -9.72 -16.76 -3.12
N LEU A 165 -9.09 -17.55 -4.00
CA LEU A 165 -9.79 -18.27 -5.06
C LEU A 165 -10.83 -19.24 -4.46
N GLY A 166 -10.48 -19.93 -3.38
CA GLY A 166 -11.38 -20.78 -2.62
C GLY A 166 -12.59 -20.00 -2.08
N ASP A 167 -12.36 -18.88 -1.40
CA ASP A 167 -13.41 -18.03 -0.84
C ASP A 167 -14.34 -17.45 -1.93
N GLN A 168 -13.77 -17.05 -3.08
CA GLN A 168 -14.55 -16.57 -4.22
C GLN A 168 -15.41 -17.67 -4.84
N VAL A 169 -14.86 -18.87 -4.99
CA VAL A 169 -15.60 -20.04 -5.47
C VAL A 169 -16.69 -20.41 -4.47
N GLU A 170 -16.39 -20.45 -3.17
CA GLU A 170 -17.37 -20.76 -2.13
C GLU A 170 -18.52 -19.74 -2.13
N LYS A 171 -18.20 -18.45 -2.25
CA LYS A 171 -19.20 -17.38 -2.35
C LYS A 171 -20.06 -17.54 -3.60
N ALA A 172 -19.46 -17.76 -4.77
CA ALA A 172 -20.18 -17.98 -6.02
C ALA A 172 -21.07 -19.23 -5.96
N VAL A 173 -20.61 -20.31 -5.32
CA VAL A 173 -21.38 -21.53 -5.09
C VAL A 173 -22.55 -21.27 -4.15
N LYS A 174 -22.34 -20.55 -3.04
CA LYS A 174 -23.42 -20.16 -2.10
C LYS A 174 -24.47 -19.29 -2.78
N GLU A 175 -24.05 -18.30 -3.57
CA GLU A 175 -24.96 -17.45 -4.35
C GLU A 175 -25.73 -18.25 -5.41
N ALA A 176 -25.06 -19.15 -6.14
CA ALA A 176 -25.70 -20.03 -7.10
C ALA A 176 -26.70 -20.98 -6.43
N LEU A 177 -26.36 -21.52 -5.25
CA LEU A 177 -27.23 -22.40 -4.48
C LEU A 177 -28.44 -21.66 -3.91
N ALA A 178 -28.24 -20.46 -3.35
CA ALA A 178 -29.33 -19.61 -2.89
C ALA A 178 -30.27 -19.23 -4.04
N ASN A 179 -29.72 -18.86 -5.19
CA ASN A 179 -30.52 -18.60 -6.40
C ASN A 179 -31.26 -19.86 -6.88
N PHE A 180 -30.62 -21.03 -6.82
CA PHE A 180 -31.28 -22.30 -7.15
C PHE A 180 -32.44 -22.61 -6.20
N GLN A 181 -32.24 -22.42 -4.89
CA GLN A 181 -33.28 -22.58 -3.88
C GLN A 181 -34.46 -21.63 -4.09
N GLN A 182 -34.24 -20.45 -4.68
CA GLN A 182 -35.30 -19.48 -4.99
C GLN A 182 -36.00 -19.73 -6.33
N ARG A 183 -35.43 -20.55 -7.22
CA ARG A 183 -36.05 -20.84 -8.53
C ARG A 183 -37.25 -21.75 -8.37
N GLN A 184 -38.37 -21.33 -8.96
CA GLN A 184 -39.64 -22.06 -8.96
C GLN A 184 -39.69 -23.08 -10.09
N CYS A 185 -40.23 -24.27 -9.80
CA CYS A 185 -40.55 -25.28 -10.80
C CYS A 185 -41.61 -24.73 -11.77
N TYR A 186 -41.25 -24.60 -13.05
CA TYR A 186 -42.05 -23.97 -14.11
C TYR A 186 -43.45 -24.56 -14.31
N GLN A 187 -43.75 -25.75 -13.78
CA GLN A 187 -45.09 -26.36 -13.87
C GLN A 187 -46.00 -26.05 -12.68
N ARG A 188 -45.45 -25.78 -11.48
CA ARG A 188 -46.24 -25.75 -10.23
C ARG A 188 -45.82 -24.70 -9.20
N GLY A 189 -44.83 -23.85 -9.49
CA GLY A 189 -44.43 -22.75 -8.61
C GLY A 189 -43.67 -23.14 -7.33
N LYS A 190 -43.46 -24.45 -7.07
CA LYS A 190 -42.70 -24.93 -5.90
C LYS A 190 -41.19 -24.77 -6.12
N GLN A 191 -40.47 -24.24 -5.15
CA GLN A 191 -39.05 -23.93 -5.26
C GLN A 191 -38.14 -25.14 -5.01
N GLY A 192 -36.84 -25.03 -5.35
CA GLY A 192 -35.78 -25.92 -4.87
C GLY A 192 -35.52 -27.22 -5.65
N HIS A 193 -36.06 -27.39 -6.86
CA HIS A 193 -35.79 -28.56 -7.71
C HIS A 193 -36.01 -28.26 -9.20
N PHE A 194 -35.37 -29.02 -10.10
CA PHE A 194 -35.62 -28.95 -11.53
C PHE A 194 -36.93 -29.65 -11.92
N LYS A 195 -37.51 -29.28 -13.06
CA LYS A 195 -38.76 -29.89 -13.58
C LYS A 195 -38.69 -31.41 -13.64
N ARG A 196 -37.57 -31.98 -14.10
CA ARG A 196 -37.37 -33.43 -14.22
C ARG A 196 -37.31 -34.16 -12.87
N ASP A 197 -36.91 -33.44 -11.82
CA ASP A 197 -36.71 -33.97 -10.46
C ASP A 197 -37.91 -33.63 -9.56
N CYS A 198 -39.07 -33.30 -10.15
CA CYS A 198 -40.25 -32.94 -9.40
C CYS A 198 -40.79 -34.17 -8.65
N PRO A 199 -40.81 -34.16 -7.30
CA PRO A 199 -41.19 -35.34 -6.52
C PRO A 199 -42.65 -35.76 -6.76
N GLU A 200 -43.50 -34.84 -7.21
CA GLU A 200 -44.86 -35.19 -7.59
C GLU A 200 -44.99 -35.73 -9.03
N LEU A 201 -44.07 -35.42 -9.95
CA LEU A 201 -43.99 -36.17 -11.22
C LEU A 201 -43.53 -37.60 -10.97
N ALA A 202 -42.61 -37.81 -10.02
CA ALA A 202 -42.23 -39.15 -9.57
C ALA A 202 -43.41 -39.92 -8.95
N LYS A 203 -44.28 -39.23 -8.18
CA LYS A 203 -45.52 -39.85 -7.68
C LYS A 203 -46.52 -40.19 -8.78
N ILE A 204 -46.70 -39.32 -9.79
CA ILE A 204 -47.58 -39.60 -10.93
C ILE A 204 -47.04 -40.79 -11.74
N ALA A 205 -45.74 -40.82 -12.02
CA ALA A 205 -45.09 -41.94 -12.71
C ALA A 205 -45.17 -43.25 -11.90
N GLY A 206 -45.04 -43.19 -10.57
CA GLY A 206 -45.19 -44.36 -9.69
C GLY A 206 -46.63 -44.80 -9.44
N SER A 207 -47.63 -44.01 -9.83
CA SER A 207 -49.07 -44.35 -9.70
C SER A 207 -49.66 -44.91 -11.00
N LEU A 208 -48.92 -44.85 -12.09
CA LEU A 208 -49.27 -45.50 -13.35
C LEU A 208 -48.60 -46.89 -13.33
N GLU A 209 -49.33 -47.93 -12.95
CA GLU A 209 -48.92 -49.31 -13.24
C GLU A 209 -48.97 -49.49 -14.76
N VAL A 210 -47.80 -49.34 -15.38
CA VAL A 210 -47.63 -49.46 -16.81
C VAL A 210 -46.86 -50.74 -17.11
N CYS A 211 -47.36 -51.52 -18.06
CA CYS A 211 -46.70 -52.75 -18.50
C CYS A 211 -45.25 -52.46 -18.97
N PRO A 212 -44.22 -53.16 -18.44
CA PRO A 212 -42.81 -52.88 -18.75
C PRO A 212 -42.38 -53.22 -20.18
N GLU A 213 -43.17 -53.99 -20.95
CA GLU A 213 -42.87 -54.27 -22.37
C GLU A 213 -43.43 -53.20 -23.33
N CYS A 214 -44.59 -52.61 -23.03
CA CYS A 214 -45.30 -51.79 -24.02
C CYS A 214 -45.71 -50.39 -23.56
N GLY A 215 -45.58 -50.05 -22.27
CA GLY A 215 -45.80 -48.67 -21.84
C GLY A 215 -47.28 -48.24 -21.75
N ILE A 216 -48.25 -49.17 -21.76
CA ILE A 216 -49.69 -48.86 -21.69
C ILE A 216 -50.28 -49.31 -20.34
N PRO A 217 -51.02 -48.43 -19.61
CA PRO A 217 -51.79 -48.84 -18.44
C PRO A 217 -53.03 -49.62 -18.92
N THR A 218 -53.22 -50.85 -18.43
CA THR A 218 -54.31 -51.82 -18.75
C THR A 218 -54.11 -52.77 -19.95
N CYS A 219 -52.92 -53.31 -20.18
CA CYS A 219 -52.76 -54.48 -21.07
C CYS A 219 -53.25 -55.76 -20.35
N SER A 220 -54.30 -56.42 -20.84
CA SER A 220 -54.63 -57.80 -20.43
C SER A 220 -53.67 -58.78 -21.10
N ALA A 221 -53.34 -59.85 -20.38
CA ALA A 221 -52.33 -60.86 -20.70
C ALA A 221 -52.45 -61.47 -22.10
#